data_AF-A0A926TBW2-F1
#
_entry.id   AF-A0A926TBW2-F1
#
_cell.length_a   1.000
_cell.length_b   1.000
_cell.length_c   1.000
_cell.angle_alpha   90.00
_cell.angle_beta   90.00
_cell.angle_gamma   90.00
#
_symmetry.space_group_name_H-M   'P 1'
#
loop_
_entity.id
_entity.type
_entity.pdbx_description
1 polymer ?
#
loop_
_entity_poly.entity_id
_entity_poly.type
_entity_poly.pdbx_seq_one_letter_code
_entity_poly.pdbx_strand_id
1 'polypeptide(L)'
;MGLPQFVLASASPARRRLLQSSGIDPIVRPSAFDEDQIQSADPDVLVRTLALRKAEVVAADTSWQTAHLPALVLGCDSVLALNGEIYGKPADAADAIARWQAMRGQV
;
A
#
# COMPACT_ATOMS: atom_id res chain seq x y z
N MET A 1 -15.92 22.33 14.93
CA MET A 1 -15.20 21.67 13.83
C MET A 1 -15.37 20.17 14.00
N GLY A 2 -15.83 19.46 12.97
CA GLY A 2 -15.90 18.00 13.00
C GLY A 2 -14.50 17.38 12.97
N LEU A 3 -14.37 16.13 13.42
CA LEU A 3 -13.12 15.39 13.29
C LEU A 3 -12.79 15.17 11.81
N PRO A 4 -11.51 15.21 11.41
CA PRO A 4 -11.12 14.92 10.04
C PRO A 4 -11.50 13.48 9.66
N GLN A 5 -11.89 13.27 8.41
CA GLN A 5 -12.12 11.94 7.88
C GLN A 5 -10.79 11.21 7.73
N PHE A 6 -10.73 9.92 8.06
CA PHE A 6 -9.54 9.10 7.85
C PHE A 6 -9.77 8.15 6.68
N VAL A 7 -8.95 8.26 5.64
CA VAL A 7 -9.13 7.54 4.38
C VAL A 7 -7.96 6.59 4.15
N LEU A 8 -8.26 5.31 3.87
CA LEU A 8 -7.28 4.32 3.46
C LEU A 8 -7.23 4.24 1.93
N ALA A 9 -6.11 4.66 1.34
CA ALA A 9 -5.87 4.63 -0.10
C ALA A 9 -5.48 3.23 -0.62
N SER A 10 -6.15 2.17 -0.15
CA SER A 10 -5.78 0.78 -0.44
C SER A 10 -6.97 -0.16 -0.46
N ALA A 11 -6.98 -1.11 -1.42
CA ALA A 11 -7.94 -2.21 -1.45
C ALA A 11 -7.60 -3.38 -0.51
N SER A 12 -6.45 -3.36 0.18
CA SER A 12 -5.96 -4.51 0.94
C SER A 12 -6.86 -4.83 2.15
N PRO A 13 -7.45 -6.05 2.22
CA PRO A 13 -8.23 -6.48 3.38
C PRO A 13 -7.36 -6.60 4.64
N ALA A 14 -6.07 -6.88 4.51
CA ALA A 14 -5.16 -6.96 5.64
C ALA A 14 -4.92 -5.58 6.27
N ARG A 15 -4.66 -4.54 5.46
CA ARG A 15 -4.43 -3.18 5.94
C ARG A 15 -5.67 -2.59 6.61
N ARG A 16 -6.86 -2.82 6.03
CA ARG A 16 -8.13 -2.44 6.65
C ARG A 16 -8.31 -3.11 8.02
N ARG A 17 -8.10 -4.42 8.11
CA ARG A 17 -8.22 -5.17 9.37
C ARG A 17 -7.26 -4.66 10.44
N LEU A 18 -6.01 -4.35 10.07
CA LEU A 18 -5.02 -3.79 10.99
C LEU A 18 -5.47 -2.46 11.62
N LEU A 19 -6.00 -1.55 10.79
CA LEU A 19 -6.54 -0.28 11.28
C LEU A 19 -7.73 -0.50 12.22
N GLN A 20 -8.66 -1.37 11.83
CA GLN A 20 -9.86 -1.66 12.62
C GLN A 20 -9.52 -2.33 13.96
N SER A 21 -8.56 -3.26 13.99
CA SER A 21 -8.07 -3.84 15.25
C SER A 21 -7.36 -2.83 16.15
N SER A 22 -6.94 -1.68 15.59
CA SER A 22 -6.34 -0.56 16.33
C SER A 22 -7.37 0.51 16.71
N GLY A 23 -8.67 0.26 16.52
CA GLY A 23 -9.74 1.22 16.84
C GLY A 23 -9.96 2.30 15.78
N ILE A 24 -9.36 2.18 14.59
CA ILE A 24 -9.52 3.12 13.48
C ILE A 24 -10.44 2.49 12.43
N ASP A 25 -11.58 3.11 12.15
CA ASP A 25 -12.46 2.69 11.05
C ASP A 25 -12.30 3.63 9.84
N PRO A 26 -11.46 3.27 8.85
CA PRO A 26 -11.17 4.13 7.72
C PRO A 26 -12.27 4.09 6.66
N ILE A 27 -12.44 5.20 5.95
CA ILE A 27 -13.10 5.20 4.65
C ILE A 27 -12.16 4.55 3.65
N VAL A 28 -12.57 3.43 3.05
CA VAL A 28 -11.72 2.71 2.08
C VAL A 28 -11.91 3.27 0.68
N ARG A 29 -10.81 3.72 0.07
CA ARG A 29 -10.74 4.24 -1.30
C ARG A 29 -9.52 3.67 -2.02
N PRO A 30 -9.66 2.56 -2.76
CA PRO A 30 -8.55 2.04 -3.56
C PRO A 30 -8.02 3.10 -4.53
N SER A 31 -6.70 3.28 -4.56
CA SER A 31 -6.06 4.17 -5.54
C SER A 31 -6.09 3.54 -6.93
N ALA A 32 -6.35 4.36 -7.94
CA ALA A 32 -6.24 3.99 -9.36
C ALA A 32 -4.84 4.30 -9.94
N PHE A 33 -3.85 4.60 -9.09
CA PHE A 33 -2.48 4.84 -9.51
C PHE A 33 -1.90 3.60 -10.20
N ASP A 34 -1.35 3.80 -11.39
CA ASP A 34 -0.65 2.78 -12.16
C ASP A 34 0.79 2.62 -11.63
N GLU A 35 1.03 1.52 -10.92
CA GLU A 35 2.28 1.26 -10.22
C GLU A 35 3.45 0.97 -11.16
N ASP A 36 3.17 0.45 -12.36
CA ASP A 36 4.19 0.01 -13.33
C ASP A 36 5.00 1.18 -13.89
N GLN A 37 4.50 2.42 -13.72
CA GLN A 37 5.18 3.66 -14.13
C GLN A 37 6.34 4.04 -13.21
N ILE A 38 6.45 3.42 -12.02
CA ILE A 38 7.51 3.69 -11.05
C ILE A 38 8.39 2.46 -10.92
N GLN A 39 9.67 2.62 -11.25
CA GLN A 39 10.68 1.59 -11.09
C GLN A 39 11.84 2.11 -10.26
N SER A 40 12.31 1.29 -9.32
CA SER A 40 13.48 1.58 -8.51
C SER A 40 14.11 0.25 -8.09
N ALA A 41 15.43 0.16 -8.18
CA ALA A 41 16.19 -0.97 -7.67
C ALA A 41 16.33 -0.92 -6.13
N ASP A 42 16.17 0.26 -5.54
CA ASP A 42 16.14 0.44 -4.09
C ASP A 42 14.72 0.16 -3.56
N PRO A 43 14.54 -0.87 -2.69
CA PRO A 43 13.23 -1.24 -2.14
C PRO A 43 12.57 -0.13 -1.32
N ASP A 44 13.35 0.62 -0.54
CA ASP A 44 12.84 1.68 0.35
C ASP A 44 12.36 2.88 -0.47
N VAL A 45 13.09 3.22 -1.54
CA VAL A 45 12.67 4.24 -2.49
C VAL A 45 11.41 3.80 -3.22
N LEU A 46 11.34 2.56 -3.69
CA LEU A 46 10.18 2.05 -4.42
C LEU A 46 8.92 2.11 -3.55
N VAL A 47 8.94 1.49 -2.37
CA VAL A 47 7.76 1.35 -1.51
C VAL A 47 7.25 2.70 -1.03
N ARG A 48 8.15 3.64 -0.67
CA ARG A 48 7.77 4.98 -0.22
C ARG A 48 7.15 5.79 -1.36
N THR A 49 7.73 5.69 -2.56
CA THR A 49 7.21 6.40 -3.74
C THR A 49 5.83 5.89 -4.11
N LEU A 50 5.64 4.58 -4.20
CA LEU A 50 4.35 3.97 -4.50
C LEU A 50 3.28 4.32 -3.44
N ALA A 51 3.63 4.24 -2.15
CA ALA A 51 2.72 4.60 -1.08
C ALA A 51 2.27 6.07 -1.17
N LEU A 52 3.22 6.99 -1.42
CA LEU A 52 2.92 8.42 -1.58
C LEU A 52 2.02 8.67 -2.79
N ARG A 53 2.36 8.12 -3.97
CA ARG A 53 1.58 8.31 -5.20
C ARG A 53 0.15 7.79 -5.06
N LYS A 54 -0.04 6.66 -4.39
CA LYS A 54 -1.38 6.13 -4.09
C LYS A 54 -2.21 7.09 -3.26
N ALA A 55 -1.62 7.70 -2.23
CA ALA A 55 -2.28 8.71 -1.41
C ALA A 55 -2.60 9.98 -2.21
N GLU A 56 -1.66 10.48 -3.01
CA GLU A 56 -1.84 11.69 -3.82
C GLU A 56 -2.99 11.56 -4.80
N VAL A 57 -3.10 10.41 -5.50
CA VAL A 57 -4.22 10.16 -6.43
C VAL A 57 -5.57 10.16 -5.70
N VAL A 58 -5.66 9.52 -4.54
CA VAL A 58 -6.90 9.50 -3.75
C VAL A 58 -7.21 10.88 -3.16
N ALA A 59 -6.19 11.64 -2.74
CA ALA A 59 -6.36 12.99 -2.21
C ALA A 59 -6.81 14.01 -3.27
N ALA A 60 -6.40 13.82 -4.53
CA ALA A 60 -6.83 14.65 -5.65
C ALA A 60 -8.26 14.36 -6.11
N ASP A 61 -8.76 13.14 -5.92
CA ASP A 61 -10.16 12.81 -6.11
C ASP A 61 -10.99 13.39 -4.97
N THR A 62 -11.91 14.31 -5.27
CA THR A 62 -12.79 14.93 -4.27
C THR A 62 -14.18 14.32 -4.24
N SER A 63 -14.49 13.37 -5.13
CA SER A 63 -15.82 12.76 -5.26
C SER A 63 -16.28 12.01 -4.01
N TRP A 64 -15.34 11.56 -3.17
CA TRP A 64 -15.62 10.83 -1.93
C TRP A 64 -15.73 11.72 -0.70
N GLN A 65 -15.37 13.01 -0.79
CA GLN A 65 -15.42 13.91 0.36
C GLN A 65 -16.88 14.21 0.71
N THR A 66 -17.23 14.01 1.97
CA THR A 66 -18.56 14.34 2.47
C THR A 66 -18.49 15.59 3.33
N ALA A 67 -19.46 16.50 3.16
CA ALA A 67 -19.71 17.63 4.06
C ALA A 67 -18.53 18.61 4.24
N HIS A 68 -17.63 18.72 3.25
CA HIS A 68 -16.46 19.62 3.29
C HIS A 68 -15.59 19.46 4.55
N LEU A 69 -15.60 18.27 5.17
CA LEU A 69 -14.72 17.99 6.29
C LEU A 69 -13.28 17.81 5.78
N PRO A 70 -12.27 18.26 6.55
CA PRO A 70 -10.88 17.93 6.25
C PRO A 70 -10.69 16.42 6.27
N ALA A 71 -9.74 15.92 5.50
CA ALA A 71 -9.45 14.49 5.42
C ALA A 71 -7.94 14.22 5.53
N LEU A 72 -7.60 13.12 6.17
CA LEU A 72 -6.26 12.54 6.22
C LEU A 72 -6.26 11.27 5.36
N VAL A 73 -5.43 11.27 4.31
CA VAL A 73 -5.32 10.14 3.38
C VAL A 73 -4.06 9.33 3.68
N LEU A 74 -4.23 8.05 3.99
CA LEU A 74 -3.16 7.10 4.24
C LEU A 74 -2.88 6.26 2.99
N GLY A 75 -1.74 6.52 2.35
CA GLY A 75 -1.14 5.65 1.35
C GLY A 75 -0.32 4.54 1.99
N CYS A 76 -0.34 3.35 1.38
CA CYS A 76 0.46 2.22 1.84
C CYS A 76 0.95 1.41 0.65
N ASP A 77 2.18 0.94 0.75
CA ASP A 77 2.73 -0.04 -0.15
C ASP A 77 3.59 -1.08 0.59
N SER A 78 3.94 -2.17 -0.09
CA SER A 78 4.76 -3.23 0.49
C SER A 78 5.44 -4.01 -0.62
N VAL A 79 6.76 -4.17 -0.50
CA VAL A 79 7.58 -5.00 -1.38
C VAL A 79 8.22 -6.11 -0.57
N LEU A 80 8.48 -7.24 -1.23
CA LEU A 80 9.32 -8.29 -0.66
C LEU A 80 10.73 -8.06 -1.16
N ALA A 81 11.68 -7.83 -0.26
CA ALA A 81 13.09 -7.70 -0.61
C ALA A 81 13.93 -8.73 0.13
N LEU A 82 14.85 -9.38 -0.58
CA LEU A 82 15.82 -10.32 -0.02
C LEU A 82 17.20 -9.99 -0.59
N ASN A 83 18.18 -9.80 0.29
CA ASN A 83 19.56 -9.46 -0.11
C ASN A 83 19.65 -8.24 -1.06
N GLY A 84 18.78 -7.25 -0.87
CA GLY A 84 18.72 -6.04 -1.68
C GLY A 84 17.96 -6.18 -3.01
N GLU A 85 17.49 -7.38 -3.35
CA GLU A 85 16.70 -7.63 -4.55
C GLU A 85 15.21 -7.60 -4.26
N ILE A 86 14.42 -6.94 -5.12
CA ILE A 86 12.98 -6.82 -5.00
C ILE A 86 12.30 -7.97 -5.74
N TYR A 87 11.45 -8.69 -5.04
CA TYR A 87 10.66 -9.79 -5.57
C TYR A 87 9.22 -9.33 -5.80
N GLY A 88 8.80 -9.35 -7.06
CA GLY A 88 7.39 -9.19 -7.44
C GLY A 88 6.54 -10.40 -7.04
N LYS A 89 5.30 -10.49 -7.53
CA LYS A 89 4.50 -11.71 -7.37
C LYS A 89 5.22 -12.90 -8.04
N PRO A 90 5.18 -14.10 -7.44
CA PRO A 90 5.71 -15.28 -8.11
C PRO A 90 4.93 -15.56 -9.38
N ALA A 91 5.62 -16.02 -10.43
CA ALA A 91 4.99 -16.36 -11.71
C ALA A 91 4.07 -17.58 -11.56
N ASP A 92 4.50 -18.56 -10.75
CA ASP A 92 3.78 -19.78 -10.46
C ASP A 92 4.12 -20.35 -9.07
N ALA A 93 3.54 -21.51 -8.73
CA ALA A 93 3.77 -22.17 -7.45
C ALA A 93 5.21 -22.68 -7.29
N ALA A 94 5.88 -23.09 -8.38
CA ALA A 94 7.25 -23.59 -8.32
C ALA A 94 8.22 -22.44 -8.02
N ASP A 95 8.04 -21.29 -8.67
CA ASP A 95 8.76 -20.04 -8.39
C ASP A 95 8.53 -19.59 -6.93
N ALA A 96 7.28 -19.62 -6.46
CA ALA A 96 6.98 -19.35 -5.06
C ALA A 96 7.76 -20.26 -4.11
N ILE A 97 7.71 -21.58 -4.32
CA ILE A 97 8.44 -22.57 -3.49
C ILE A 97 9.94 -22.31 -3.54
N ALA A 98 10.53 -22.07 -4.72
CA ALA A 98 11.95 -21.80 -4.88
C ALA A 98 12.38 -20.56 -4.07
N ARG A 99 11.60 -19.48 -4.12
CA ARG A 99 11.82 -18.27 -3.32
C ARG A 99 11.76 -18.56 -1.82
N TRP A 100 10.77 -19.31 -1.34
CA TRP A 100 10.68 -19.71 0.07
C TRP A 100 11.88 -20.54 0.52
N GLN A 101 12.38 -21.45 -0.33
CA GLN A 101 13.56 -22.25 -0.02
C GLN A 101 14.83 -21.39 0.09
N ALA A 102 14.95 -20.36 -0.76
CA ALA A 102 16.06 -19.41 -0.70
C ALA A 102 16.02 -18.52 0.56
N MET A 103 14.82 -18.14 1.01
CA MET A 103 14.63 -17.31 2.22
C MET A 103 14.87 -18.10 3.52
N ARG A 104 14.74 -19.44 3.49
CA ARG A 104 14.82 -20.27 4.69
C ARG A 104 16.16 -20.09 5.42
N GLY A 105 16.09 -19.63 6.65
CA GLY A 105 17.26 -19.44 7.53
C GLY A 105 18.06 -18.16 7.23
N GLN A 106 17.59 -17.33 6.29
CA GLN A 106 18.15 -16.00 6.02
C GLN A 106 17.25 -14.87 6.55
N VAL A 107 15.96 -15.14 6.77
CA VAL A 107 14.94 -14.23 7.29
C VAL A 107 14.27 -14.83 8.51
#